data_AF-A0A2E4YDF9-F1
#
_entry.id   AF-A0A2E4YDF9-F1
#
_cell.length_a   1.000
_cell.length_b   1.000
_cell.length_c   1.000
_cell.angle_alpha   90.00
_cell.angle_beta   90.00
_cell.angle_gamma   90.00
#
_symmetry.space_group_name_H-M   'P 1'
#
loop_
_entity.id
_entity.type
_entity.pdbx_description
1 polymer ?
#
loop_
_entity_poly.entity_id
_entity_poly.type
_entity_poly.pdbx_seq_one_letter_code
_entity_poly.pdbx_strand_id
1 'polypeptide(L)'
;MHSIKVETKQYVCFDSKTGEIFSIGPSQESEYEHIEVTEEEIEPIQTYKERMEDYKVIFNSVSKKFELRKLANLEIESNFALQQIQEKTKDPYYDIVFTVDKQKDLCYISTIDSLSNVKFDTNIMFSITKKDDPHFLIKSVDYKVGEEIEFSMKADSSYSIYTNSNSLRCVYEEI
;
A
#
# COMPACT_ATOMS: atom_id res chain seq x y z
N MET A 1 0.67 -9.74 48.60
CA MET A 1 1.25 -8.51 48.00
C MET A 1 0.48 -8.22 46.74
N HIS A 2 -0.32 -7.16 46.71
CA HIS A 2 -0.98 -6.70 45.49
C HIS A 2 0.04 -5.85 44.73
N SER A 3 0.60 -6.39 43.65
CA SER A 3 1.48 -5.63 42.76
C SER A 3 0.62 -4.59 42.03
N ILE A 4 0.85 -3.32 42.34
CA ILE A 4 0.27 -2.21 41.56
C ILE A 4 1.03 -2.21 40.23
N LYS A 5 0.43 -2.77 39.17
CA LYS A 5 0.91 -2.56 37.80
C LYS A 5 0.60 -1.10 37.45
N VAL A 6 1.65 -0.26 37.42
CA VAL A 6 1.52 1.08 36.86
C VAL A 6 1.58 0.90 35.35
N GLU A 7 0.44 1.04 34.67
CA GLU A 7 0.39 1.08 33.21
C GLU A 7 1.23 2.26 32.74
N THR A 8 2.45 1.94 32.31
CA THR A 8 3.39 2.94 31.81
C THR A 8 3.21 2.93 30.31
N LYS A 9 2.84 4.08 29.73
CA LYS A 9 2.69 4.22 28.28
C LYS A 9 3.94 3.71 27.58
N GLN A 10 3.75 2.99 26.49
CA GLN A 10 4.83 2.46 25.68
C GLN A 10 4.81 3.10 24.31
N TYR A 11 5.99 3.33 23.76
CA TYR A 11 6.19 3.95 22.47
C TYR A 11 7.11 3.11 21.60
N VAL A 12 6.84 3.13 20.31
CA VAL A 12 7.77 2.67 19.27
C VAL A 12 8.25 3.91 18.53
N CYS A 13 9.55 4.18 18.58
CA CYS A 13 10.18 5.23 17.79
C CYS A 13 10.72 4.64 16.49
N PHE A 14 10.46 5.27 15.35
CA PHE A 14 10.74 4.73 14.03
C PHE A 14 11.16 5.82 13.03
N ASP A 15 11.83 5.40 11.96
CA ASP A 15 12.10 6.26 10.79
C ASP A 15 10.84 6.34 9.92
N SER A 16 10.31 7.55 9.71
CA SER A 16 9.04 7.72 8.99
C SER A 16 9.13 7.51 7.47
N LYS A 17 10.34 7.42 6.91
CA LYS A 17 10.54 7.09 5.49
C LYS A 17 10.61 5.59 5.28
N THR A 18 11.28 4.84 6.17
CA THR A 18 11.52 3.41 5.99
C THR A 18 10.58 2.52 6.81
N GLY A 19 9.93 3.07 7.85
CA GLY A 19 9.15 2.33 8.83
C GLY A 19 9.98 1.46 9.78
N GLU A 20 11.31 1.61 9.76
CA GLU A 20 12.23 0.84 10.60
C GLU A 20 12.20 1.32 12.04
N ILE A 21 12.16 0.37 12.96
CA ILE A 21 12.08 0.64 14.40
C ILE A 21 13.48 0.95 14.92
N PHE A 22 13.60 2.06 15.64
CA PHE A 22 14.81 2.47 16.33
C PHE A 22 14.79 2.06 17.81
N SER A 23 13.68 2.30 18.51
CA SER A 23 13.55 1.99 19.92
C SER A 23 12.12 1.64 20.32
N ILE A 24 12.00 0.85 21.38
CA ILE A 24 10.73 0.48 22.01
C ILE A 24 10.86 0.66 23.53
N GLY A 25 9.96 1.43 24.13
CA GLY A 25 9.97 1.61 25.58
C GLY A 25 9.11 2.78 26.07
N PRO A 26 9.26 3.18 27.35
CA PRO A 26 8.42 4.20 27.96
C PRO A 26 8.80 5.64 27.57
N SER A 27 9.91 5.82 26.85
CA SER A 27 10.44 7.13 26.46
C SER A 27 10.26 7.36 24.97
N GLN A 28 10.00 8.62 24.61
CA GLN A 28 10.00 9.08 23.23
C GLN A 28 11.37 9.67 22.90
N GLU A 29 11.87 9.37 21.71
CA GLU A 29 13.09 9.98 21.18
C GLU A 29 12.71 11.10 20.20
N SER A 30 13.12 12.34 20.47
CA SER A 30 12.67 13.53 19.71
C SER A 30 13.15 13.57 18.26
N GLU A 31 14.17 12.79 17.91
CA GLU A 31 14.73 12.70 16.56
C GLU A 31 13.96 11.75 15.64
N TYR A 32 13.01 11.00 16.19
CA TYR A 32 12.25 9.97 15.49
C TYR A 32 10.75 10.20 15.63
N GLU A 33 9.98 9.70 14.65
CA GLU A 33 8.53 9.65 14.81
C GLU A 33 8.16 8.52 15.78
N HIS A 34 7.02 8.66 16.46
CA HIS A 34 6.60 7.69 17.47
C HIS A 34 5.11 7.39 17.43
N ILE A 35 4.76 6.15 17.77
CA ILE A 35 3.39 5.72 18.05
C ILE A 35 3.28 5.22 19.49
N GLU A 36 2.13 5.46 20.12
CA GLU A 36 1.77 4.82 21.39
C GLU A 36 1.25 3.41 21.13
N VAL A 37 1.76 2.43 21.85
CA VAL A 37 1.43 1.01 21.74
C VAL A 37 1.10 0.42 23.11
N THR A 38 0.43 -0.72 23.12
CA THR A 38 0.13 -1.45 24.35
C THR A 38 1.31 -2.32 24.81
N GLU A 39 1.35 -2.65 26.10
CA GLU A 39 2.35 -3.59 26.66
C GLU A 39 2.25 -4.96 25.96
N GLU A 40 1.04 -5.40 25.61
CA GLU A 40 0.79 -6.68 24.95
C GLU A 40 1.39 -6.75 23.54
N GLU A 41 1.31 -5.66 22.77
CA GLU A 41 1.85 -5.60 21.40
C GLU A 41 3.37 -5.71 21.35
N ILE A 42 4.06 -5.23 22.39
CA ILE A 42 5.53 -5.18 22.43
C ILE A 42 6.15 -6.22 23.36
N GLU A 43 5.37 -6.91 24.20
CA GLU A 43 5.87 -7.95 25.11
C GLU A 43 6.75 -8.98 24.39
N PRO A 44 6.40 -9.48 23.18
CA PRO A 44 7.23 -10.45 22.49
C PRO A 44 8.61 -9.89 22.11
N ILE A 45 8.68 -8.60 21.81
CA ILE A 45 9.92 -7.91 21.42
C ILE A 45 10.75 -7.58 22.68
N GLN A 46 10.12 -7.01 23.71
CA GLN A 46 10.77 -6.66 24.98
C GLN A 46 11.30 -7.88 25.74
N THR A 47 10.64 -9.03 25.60
CA THR A 47 11.07 -10.30 26.20
C THR A 47 12.03 -11.10 25.32
N TYR A 48 12.44 -10.57 24.16
CA TYR A 48 13.30 -11.22 23.18
C TYR A 48 12.77 -12.56 22.65
N LYS A 49 11.46 -12.82 22.76
CA LYS A 49 10.81 -13.95 22.06
C LYS A 49 10.84 -13.73 20.56
N GLU A 50 10.78 -12.48 20.13
CA GLU A 50 10.84 -12.05 18.74
C GLU A 50 11.90 -10.96 18.55
N ARG A 51 12.42 -10.84 17.33
CA ARG A 51 13.42 -9.82 17.01
C ARG A 51 12.74 -8.53 16.62
N MET A 52 13.32 -7.39 16.98
CA MET A 52 12.79 -6.07 16.61
C MET A 52 12.75 -5.89 15.09
N GLU A 53 13.72 -6.47 14.39
CA GLU A 53 13.84 -6.47 12.92
C GLU A 53 12.73 -7.28 12.22
N ASP A 54 12.02 -8.15 12.95
CA ASP A 54 10.86 -8.88 12.42
C ASP A 54 9.60 -7.99 12.36
N TYR A 55 9.71 -6.70 12.72
CA TYR A 55 8.60 -5.76 12.78
C TYR A 55 8.92 -4.43 12.05
N LYS A 56 7.87 -3.75 11.59
CA LYS A 56 7.91 -2.39 11.05
C LYS A 56 6.70 -1.58 11.49
N VAL A 57 6.84 -0.26 11.50
CA VAL A 57 5.71 0.67 11.64
C VAL A 57 5.21 1.04 10.25
N ILE A 58 3.92 0.85 10.01
CA ILE A 58 3.30 1.03 8.69
C ILE A 58 2.06 1.90 8.82
N PHE A 59 1.84 2.78 7.86
CA PHE A 59 0.63 3.58 7.77
C PHE A 59 -0.54 2.73 7.26
N ASN A 60 -1.54 2.51 8.10
CA ASN A 60 -2.80 1.90 7.71
C ASN A 60 -3.70 2.97 7.06
N SER A 61 -3.94 2.84 5.76
CA SER A 61 -4.70 3.81 4.97
C SER A 61 -6.19 3.84 5.29
N VAL A 62 -6.75 2.79 5.91
CA VAL A 62 -8.16 2.69 6.32
C VAL A 62 -8.36 3.39 7.66
N SER A 63 -7.52 3.09 8.66
CA SER A 63 -7.61 3.70 9.98
C SER A 63 -6.95 5.09 10.04
N LYS A 64 -6.15 5.44 9.02
CA LYS A 64 -5.33 6.66 8.94
C LYS A 64 -4.35 6.80 10.12
N LYS A 65 -3.81 5.67 10.58
CA LYS A 65 -2.89 5.60 11.73
C LYS A 65 -1.67 4.75 11.38
N PHE A 66 -0.55 5.06 12.04
CA PHE A 66 0.62 4.20 12.04
C PHE A 66 0.40 3.04 13.03
N GLU A 67 0.74 1.83 12.59
CA GLU A 67 0.54 0.59 13.33
C GLU A 67 1.84 -0.22 13.32
N LEU A 68 2.20 -0.81 14.47
CA LEU A 68 3.30 -1.77 14.58
C LEU A 68 2.85 -3.10 13.99
N ARG A 69 3.61 -3.65 13.04
CA ARG A 69 3.28 -4.91 12.37
C ARG A 69 4.47 -5.82 12.20
N LYS A 70 4.23 -7.11 12.40
CA LYS A 70 5.20 -8.17 12.13
C LYS A 70 5.31 -8.40 10.62
N LEU A 71 6.53 -8.50 10.10
CA LEU A 71 6.82 -8.67 8.68
C LEU A 71 6.21 -9.96 8.11
N ALA A 72 6.21 -11.06 8.88
CA ALA A 72 5.54 -12.31 8.47
C ALA A 72 4.03 -12.13 8.24
N ASN A 73 3.39 -11.18 8.93
CA ASN A 73 1.99 -10.83 8.70
C ASN A 73 1.82 -9.91 7.50
N LEU A 74 2.85 -9.20 7.04
CA LEU A 74 2.79 -8.42 5.80
C LEU A 74 2.80 -9.31 4.57
N GLU A 75 3.52 -10.43 4.60
CA GLU A 75 3.46 -11.44 3.54
C GLU A 75 2.11 -12.16 3.49
N ILE A 76 1.39 -12.22 4.63
CA ILE A 76 0.05 -12.83 4.72
C ILE A 76 -1.06 -11.79 4.45
N GLU A 77 -0.86 -10.52 4.79
CA GLU A 77 -1.78 -9.40 4.52
C GLU A 77 -1.53 -8.66 3.21
N SER A 78 -0.49 -9.01 2.45
CA SER A 78 -0.57 -8.94 1.00
C SER A 78 -1.63 -9.93 0.55
N ASN A 79 -2.89 -9.62 0.82
CA ASN A 79 -4.02 -10.20 0.13
C ASN A 79 -3.71 -9.97 -1.36
N PHE A 80 -3.25 -11.03 -2.03
CA PHE A 80 -3.15 -11.17 -3.49
C PHE A 80 -4.53 -11.05 -4.16
N ALA A 81 -5.52 -10.45 -3.48
CA ALA A 81 -6.82 -10.15 -4.02
C ALA A 81 -6.67 -8.98 -4.98
N LEU A 82 -6.49 -9.33 -6.25
CA LEU A 82 -6.61 -8.39 -7.35
C LEU A 82 -8.03 -7.80 -7.35
N GLN A 83 -8.12 -6.49 -7.22
CA GLN A 83 -9.38 -5.75 -7.23
C GLN A 83 -9.64 -5.23 -8.63
N GLN A 84 -10.84 -5.45 -9.16
CA GLN A 84 -11.22 -4.91 -10.46
C GLN A 84 -11.37 -3.39 -10.35
N ILE A 85 -10.62 -2.64 -11.16
CA ILE A 85 -10.75 -1.19 -11.20
C ILE A 85 -12.01 -0.80 -11.98
N GLN A 86 -12.68 0.26 -11.52
CA GLN A 86 -13.92 0.74 -12.12
C GLN A 86 -13.62 1.75 -13.22
N GLU A 87 -14.57 1.87 -14.16
CA GLU A 87 -14.53 2.93 -15.14
C GLU A 87 -14.61 4.29 -14.42
N LYS A 88 -13.78 5.22 -14.87
CA LYS A 88 -13.73 6.58 -14.37
C LYS A 88 -15.06 7.25 -14.65
N THR A 89 -15.84 7.43 -13.58
CA THR A 89 -17.07 8.22 -13.62
C THR A 89 -16.73 9.71 -13.45
N LYS A 90 -17.74 10.61 -13.44
CA LYS A 90 -17.53 12.04 -13.16
C LYS A 90 -17.03 12.33 -11.72
N ASP A 91 -16.84 11.31 -10.90
CA ASP A 91 -16.24 11.41 -9.58
C ASP A 91 -14.76 11.83 -9.68
N PRO A 92 -14.37 13.00 -9.14
CA PRO A 92 -12.99 13.49 -9.21
C PRO A 92 -12.04 12.79 -8.23
N TYR A 93 -12.53 11.91 -7.35
CA TYR A 93 -11.71 11.27 -6.32
C TYR A 93 -11.08 9.97 -6.84
N TYR A 94 -9.97 10.07 -7.55
CA TYR A 94 -9.12 8.93 -7.94
C TYR A 94 -7.66 9.36 -7.91
N ASP A 95 -6.73 8.42 -7.71
CA ASP A 95 -5.30 8.72 -7.56
C ASP A 95 -4.51 8.35 -8.81
N ILE A 96 -4.91 7.26 -9.48
CA ILE A 96 -4.24 6.70 -10.65
C ILE A 96 -5.27 6.43 -11.74
N VAL A 97 -4.92 6.81 -12.97
CA VAL A 97 -5.74 6.57 -14.16
C VAL A 97 -5.01 5.62 -15.10
N PHE A 98 -5.70 4.55 -15.47
CA PHE A 98 -5.32 3.68 -16.58
C PHE A 98 -6.11 4.10 -17.81
N THR A 99 -5.45 4.70 -18.80
CA THR A 99 -6.10 5.16 -20.03
C THR A 99 -5.87 4.16 -21.15
N VAL A 100 -6.94 3.77 -21.85
CA VAL A 100 -6.89 2.93 -23.06
C VAL A 100 -7.24 3.78 -24.27
N ASP A 101 -6.25 4.04 -25.12
CA ASP A 101 -6.42 4.72 -26.41
C ASP A 101 -6.73 3.66 -27.49
N LYS A 102 -8.01 3.55 -27.83
CA LYS A 102 -8.48 2.54 -28.80
C LYS A 102 -8.09 2.87 -30.23
N GLN A 103 -7.82 4.13 -30.53
CA GLN A 103 -7.45 4.56 -31.88
C GLN A 103 -5.99 4.25 -32.21
N LYS A 104 -5.13 4.22 -31.19
CA LYS A 104 -3.68 4.00 -31.34
C LYS A 104 -3.20 2.63 -30.86
N ASP A 105 -4.07 1.79 -30.30
CA ASP A 105 -3.67 0.55 -29.62
C ASP A 105 -2.61 0.79 -28.52
N LEU A 106 -2.75 1.90 -27.79
CA LEU A 106 -1.85 2.32 -26.71
C LEU A 106 -2.59 2.40 -25.38
N CYS A 107 -1.86 2.14 -24.31
CA CYS A 107 -2.32 2.33 -22.95
C CYS A 107 -1.32 3.21 -22.19
N TYR A 108 -1.87 3.99 -21.26
CA TYR A 108 -1.12 4.92 -20.42
C TYR A 108 -1.50 4.67 -18.97
N ILE A 109 -0.53 4.77 -18.07
CA ILE A 109 -0.81 4.81 -16.62
C ILE A 109 -0.13 6.04 -16.05
N SER A 110 -0.92 6.86 -15.36
CA SER A 110 -0.45 8.08 -14.73
C SER A 110 -1.08 8.29 -13.36
N THR A 111 -0.33 8.97 -12.50
CA THR A 111 -0.80 9.45 -11.21
C THR A 111 -1.31 10.89 -11.37
N ILE A 112 -2.36 11.28 -10.66
CA ILE A 112 -2.86 12.67 -10.72
C ILE A 112 -1.81 13.69 -10.26
N ASP A 113 -1.85 14.90 -10.81
CA ASP A 113 -0.87 15.96 -10.56
C ASP A 113 -0.68 16.32 -9.08
N SER A 114 -1.72 16.19 -8.25
CA SER A 114 -1.62 16.48 -6.82
C SER A 114 -0.75 15.47 -6.07
N LEU A 115 -0.51 14.29 -6.64
CA LEU A 115 0.28 13.21 -6.07
C LEU A 115 1.61 12.98 -6.80
N SER A 116 1.83 13.61 -7.96
CA SER A 116 3.05 13.43 -8.78
C SER A 116 4.34 13.88 -8.09
N ASN A 117 4.26 14.81 -7.13
CA ASN A 117 5.42 15.29 -6.35
C ASN A 117 5.71 14.46 -5.09
N VAL A 118 4.86 13.50 -4.76
CA VAL A 118 5.04 12.63 -3.60
C VAL A 118 5.81 11.40 -4.07
N LYS A 119 7.00 11.18 -3.50
CA LYS A 119 7.78 9.96 -3.76
C LYS A 119 7.14 8.81 -3.00
N PHE A 120 6.35 8.02 -3.72
CA PHE A 120 5.87 6.75 -3.23
C PHE A 120 6.90 5.66 -3.54
N ASP A 121 7.34 4.93 -2.52
CA ASP A 121 8.06 3.66 -2.72
C ASP A 121 7.07 2.50 -2.87
N THR A 122 6.05 2.73 -3.70
CA THR A 122 4.93 1.82 -3.92
C THR A 122 4.90 1.41 -5.37
N ASN A 123 5.00 0.10 -5.61
CA ASN A 123 4.75 -0.50 -6.91
C ASN A 123 3.36 -1.11 -6.93
N ILE A 124 2.61 -0.81 -7.98
CA ILE A 124 1.27 -1.33 -8.24
C ILE A 124 1.34 -2.19 -9.49
N MET A 125 0.80 -3.40 -9.40
CA MET A 125 0.64 -4.27 -10.55
C MET A 125 -0.77 -4.08 -11.12
N PHE A 126 -0.86 -3.90 -12.44
CA PHE A 126 -2.09 -3.95 -13.21
C PHE A 126 -2.13 -5.24 -14.03
N SER A 127 -3.23 -5.98 -13.90
CA SER A 127 -3.51 -7.20 -14.66
C SER A 127 -4.67 -6.94 -15.61
N ILE A 128 -4.40 -6.95 -16.91
CA ILE A 128 -5.40 -6.88 -17.96
C ILE A 128 -5.77 -8.31 -18.36
N THR A 129 -7.04 -8.63 -18.28
CA THR A 129 -7.59 -9.97 -18.53
C THR A 129 -8.69 -9.91 -19.56
N LYS A 130 -9.09 -11.07 -20.09
CA LYS A 130 -10.33 -11.15 -20.87
C LYS A 130 -11.50 -10.69 -19.99
N LYS A 131 -12.43 -9.95 -20.57
CA LYS A 131 -13.61 -9.45 -19.84
C LYS A 131 -14.28 -10.56 -19.05
N ASP A 132 -14.48 -10.30 -17.76
CA ASP A 132 -15.13 -11.16 -16.77
C ASP A 132 -14.48 -12.55 -16.58
N ASP A 133 -13.23 -12.74 -17.05
CA ASP A 133 -12.46 -13.97 -16.88
C ASP A 133 -11.03 -13.67 -16.36
N PRO A 134 -10.87 -13.55 -15.03
CA PRO A 134 -9.58 -13.21 -14.42
C PRO A 134 -8.50 -14.29 -14.59
N HIS A 135 -8.85 -15.49 -15.06
CA HIS A 135 -7.88 -16.57 -15.31
C HIS A 135 -7.24 -16.48 -16.70
N PHE A 136 -7.77 -15.63 -17.59
CA PHE A 136 -7.19 -15.37 -18.90
C PHE A 136 -6.43 -14.04 -18.90
N LEU A 137 -5.13 -14.10 -18.60
CA LEU A 137 -4.26 -12.94 -18.62
C LEU A 137 -3.94 -12.51 -20.07
N ILE A 138 -4.27 -11.27 -20.41
CA ILE A 138 -3.84 -10.62 -21.66
C ILE A 138 -2.45 -10.00 -21.46
N LYS A 139 -2.28 -9.23 -20.37
CA LYS A 139 -1.04 -8.53 -20.07
C LYS A 139 -0.96 -8.16 -18.59
N SER A 140 0.25 -8.14 -18.03
CA SER A 140 0.54 -7.59 -16.71
C SER A 140 1.52 -6.43 -16.85
N VAL A 141 1.36 -5.40 -16.02
CA VAL A 141 2.19 -4.19 -16.04
C VAL A 141 2.46 -3.76 -14.61
N ASP A 142 3.74 -3.66 -14.26
CA ASP A 142 4.18 -3.05 -13.01
C ASP A 142 4.32 -1.54 -13.19
N TYR A 143 3.72 -0.79 -12.27
CA TYR A 143 3.67 0.66 -12.28
C TYR A 143 4.23 1.21 -10.98
N LYS A 144 5.25 2.05 -11.08
CA LYS A 144 5.74 2.82 -9.95
C LYS A 144 4.96 4.11 -9.83
N VAL A 145 4.35 4.34 -8.67
CA VAL A 145 3.49 5.51 -8.47
C VAL A 145 4.29 6.80 -8.64
N GLY A 146 3.73 7.75 -9.40
CA GLY A 146 4.37 9.00 -9.79
C GLY A 146 5.12 8.96 -11.12
N GLU A 147 5.30 7.79 -11.74
CA GLU A 147 5.81 7.68 -13.11
C GLU A 147 4.69 7.85 -14.15
N GLU A 148 5.08 8.06 -15.40
CA GLU A 148 4.19 7.90 -16.56
C GLU A 148 4.73 6.74 -17.38
N ILE A 149 3.86 5.77 -17.68
CA ILE A 149 4.23 4.65 -18.55
C ILE A 149 3.29 4.54 -19.74
N GLU A 150 3.87 4.14 -20.87
CA GLU A 150 3.17 3.88 -22.12
C GLU A 150 3.47 2.45 -22.57
N PHE A 151 2.47 1.73 -23.04
CA PHE A 151 2.67 0.44 -23.68
C PHE A 151 1.59 0.11 -24.71
N SER A 152 1.95 -0.71 -25.69
CA SER A 152 0.99 -1.21 -26.68
C SER A 152 0.09 -2.31 -26.12
N MET A 153 -1.20 -2.20 -26.41
CA MET A 153 -2.23 -3.22 -26.17
C MET A 153 -3.35 -3.04 -27.19
N LYS A 154 -3.70 -4.11 -27.90
CA LYS A 154 -4.86 -4.07 -28.81
C LYS A 154 -6.15 -3.96 -28.01
N ALA A 155 -6.90 -2.89 -28.24
CA ALA A 155 -8.12 -2.62 -27.49
C ALA A 155 -9.39 -3.21 -28.15
N ASP A 156 -9.24 -3.91 -29.29
CA ASP A 156 -10.34 -4.55 -30.04
C ASP A 156 -11.07 -5.65 -29.24
N SER A 157 -10.43 -6.19 -28.19
CA SER A 157 -11.00 -7.21 -27.32
C SER A 157 -11.62 -6.60 -26.07
N SER A 158 -12.79 -7.09 -25.65
CA SER A 158 -13.35 -6.79 -24.33
C SER A 158 -12.41 -7.26 -23.21
N TYR A 159 -12.06 -6.37 -22.28
CA TYR A 159 -11.14 -6.65 -21.17
C TYR A 159 -11.73 -6.28 -19.80
N SER A 160 -11.10 -6.81 -18.76
CA SER A 160 -11.23 -6.37 -17.37
C SER A 160 -9.84 -6.04 -16.83
N ILE A 161 -9.72 -4.94 -16.07
CA ILE A 161 -8.45 -4.52 -15.47
C ILE A 161 -8.54 -4.71 -13.96
N TYR A 162 -7.52 -5.35 -13.39
CA TYR A 162 -7.41 -5.55 -11.96
C TYR A 162 -6.10 -4.96 -11.42
N THR A 163 -6.08 -4.62 -10.14
CA THR A 163 -4.90 -4.09 -9.46
C THR A 163 -4.71 -4.71 -8.08
N ASN A 164 -3.46 -4.80 -7.63
CA ASN A 164 -3.13 -5.12 -6.23
C ASN A 164 -3.08 -3.87 -5.32
N SER A 165 -3.45 -2.69 -5.84
CA SER A 165 -3.48 -1.46 -5.05
C SER A 165 -4.54 -1.54 -3.96
N ASN A 166 -4.08 -1.50 -2.70
CA ASN A 166 -4.95 -1.48 -1.52
C ASN A 166 -5.15 -0.08 -0.93
N SER A 167 -4.32 0.90 -1.34
CA SER A 167 -4.29 2.24 -0.72
C SER A 167 -4.57 3.38 -1.69
N LEU A 168 -4.37 3.19 -2.99
CA LEU A 168 -4.59 4.20 -4.02
C LEU A 168 -5.78 3.81 -4.90
N ARG A 169 -6.73 4.73 -5.07
CA ARG A 169 -7.93 4.51 -5.86
C ARG A 169 -7.57 4.58 -7.34
N CYS A 170 -7.53 3.41 -7.97
CA CYS A 170 -7.26 3.25 -9.38
C CYS A 170 -8.57 3.20 -10.17
N VAL A 171 -8.63 3.90 -11.29
CA VAL A 171 -9.75 3.89 -12.24
C VAL A 171 -9.22 3.71 -13.66
N TYR A 172 -10.08 3.32 -14.59
CA TYR A 172 -9.73 3.29 -16.01
C TYR A 172 -10.62 4.20 -16.85
N GLU A 173 -10.11 4.71 -17.96
CA GLU A 173 -10.90 5.42 -18.97
C GLU A 173 -10.53 4.96 -20.38
N GLU A 174 -11.45 5.16 -21.31
CA GLU A 174 -11.24 4.86 -22.73
C GLU A 174 -11.32 6.16 -23.55
N ILE A 175 -10.39 6.32 -24.50
CA ILE A 175 -10.34 7.47 -25.42
C ILE A 175 -10.23 7.03 -26.89
#